data_AF-A0A420VBY6-F1
#
_entry.id   AF-A0A420VBY6-F1
#
_cell.length_a   1.000
_cell.length_b   1.000
_cell.length_c   1.000
_cell.angle_alpha   90.00
_cell.angle_beta   90.00
_cell.angle_gamma   90.00
#
_symmetry.space_group_name_H-M   'P 1'
#
loop_
_entity.id
_entity.type
_entity.pdbx_description
1 polymer ?
#
loop_
_entity_poly.entity_id
_entity_poly.type
_entity_poly.pdbx_seq_one_letter_code
_entity_poly.pdbx_strand_id
1 'polypeptide(L)' 'MNEFEKDVQSKRNDFIDSVVGFIVSFGFFATIFIIATVIKILGS' A
#
# COMPACT_ATOMS: atom_id res chain seq x y z
N MET A 1 11.80 -21.46 16.78
CA MET A 1 12.33 -20.09 16.77
C MET A 1 13.69 -20.12 17.42
N ASN A 2 14.70 -19.60 16.72
CA ASN A 2 16.06 -19.55 17.25
C ASN A 2 16.18 -18.41 18.29
N GLU A 3 17.19 -18.45 19.17
CA GLU A 3 17.41 -17.44 20.23
C GLU A 3 17.42 -15.99 19.71
N PHE A 4 17.83 -15.76 18.46
CA PHE A 4 17.89 -14.46 17.80
C PHE A 4 16.53 -13.94 17.30
N GLU A 5 15.50 -14.79 17.25
CA GLU A 5 14.14 -14.42 16.77
C GLU A 5 13.15 -14.13 17.91
N LYS A 6 13.56 -14.33 19.18
CA LYS A 6 12.68 -14.12 20.35
C LYS A 6 12.35 -12.64 20.56
N ASP A 7 13.34 -11.76 20.48
CA ASP A 7 13.25 -10.33 20.80
C ASP A 7 13.63 -9.44 19.60
N VAL A 8 13.03 -9.70 18.45
CA VAL A 8 13.22 -8.85 17.26
C VAL A 8 12.37 -7.58 17.34
N GLN A 9 12.96 -6.45 16.91
CA GLN A 9 12.32 -5.12 16.91
C GLN A 9 11.00 -5.08 16.14
N SER A 10 10.89 -5.87 15.08
CA SER A 10 9.66 -6.04 14.30
C SER A 10 9.45 -7.52 14.03
N LYS A 11 8.26 -8.02 14.33
CA LYS A 11 7.82 -9.37 13.94
C LYS A 11 7.15 -9.40 12.56
N ARG A 12 7.10 -8.27 11.86
CA ARG A 12 6.50 -8.13 10.53
C ARG A 12 7.56 -8.40 9.46
N ASN A 13 7.15 -8.98 8.33
CA ASN A 13 8.08 -9.37 7.26
C ASN A 13 8.15 -8.29 6.16
N ASP A 14 9.29 -8.26 5.46
CA ASP A 14 9.57 -7.27 4.42
C ASP A 14 8.57 -7.30 3.25
N PHE A 15 7.97 -8.47 2.98
CA PHE A 15 6.96 -8.62 1.93
C PHE A 15 5.71 -7.81 2.27
N ILE A 16 5.17 -7.97 3.48
CA ILE A 16 3.99 -7.22 3.93
C ILE A 16 4.31 -5.72 3.97
N ASP A 17 5.48 -5.34 4.47
CA ASP A 17 5.90 -3.94 4.57
C ASP A 17 6.00 -3.29 3.18
N SER A 18 6.58 -4.00 2.22
CA SER A 18 6.71 -3.55 0.84
C SER A 18 5.35 -3.46 0.14
N VAL A 19 4.46 -4.44 0.37
CA VAL A 19 3.10 -4.45 -0.18
C VAL A 19 2.28 -3.29 0.37
N VAL A 20 2.33 -3.04 1.68
CA VAL A 20 1.63 -1.91 2.31
C VAL A 20 2.16 -0.58 1.77
N GLY A 21 3.49 -0.42 1.69
CA GLY A 21 4.11 0.78 1.12
C GLY A 21 3.66 1.05 -0.32
N PHE A 22 3.62 0.01 -1.15
CA PHE A 22 3.15 0.12 -2.53
C PHE A 22 1.65 0.44 -2.61
N ILE A 23 0.80 -0.34 -1.95
CA ILE A 23 -0.67 -0.23 -2.07
C ILE A 23 -1.17 1.12 -1.56
N VAL A 24 -0.63 1.63 -0.44
CA VAL A 24 -1.08 2.91 0.12
C VAL A 24 -0.80 4.05 -0.85
N SER A 25 0.43 4.14 -1.37
CA SER A 25 0.80 5.20 -2.33
C SER A 25 0.08 5.03 -3.67
N PHE A 26 0.10 3.83 -4.25
CA PHE A 26 -0.56 3.55 -5.53
C PHE A 26 -2.07 3.79 -5.44
N GLY A 27 -2.72 3.28 -4.40
CA GLY A 27 -4.17 3.43 -4.19
C GLY A 27 -4.59 4.89 -4.06
N PHE A 28 -3.82 5.73 -3.36
CA PHE A 28 -4.09 7.17 -3.26
C PHE A 28 -4.12 7.84 -4.64
N PHE A 29 -3.05 7.69 -5.42
CA PHE A 29 -2.96 8.33 -6.74
C PHE A 29 -3.92 7.73 -7.76
N ALA A 30 -4.11 6.40 -7.73
CA ALA A 30 -5.08 5.71 -8.58
C ALA A 30 -6.50 6.21 -8.30
N THR A 31 -6.87 6.42 -7.03
CA THR A 31 -8.19 6.94 -6.64
C THR A 31 -8.42 8.34 -7.22
N ILE A 32 -7.45 9.24 -7.10
CA ILE A 32 -7.54 10.59 -7.68
C ILE A 32 -7.73 10.51 -9.20
N PHE A 33 -6.94 9.67 -9.88
CA PHE A 33 -7.04 9.48 -11.32
C PHE A 33 -8.40 8.91 -11.75
N ILE A 34 -8.92 7.92 -11.02
CA ILE A 34 -10.24 7.34 -11.26
C ILE A 34 -11.32 8.40 -11.12
N ILE A 35 -11.30 9.20 -10.04
CA ILE A 35 -12.26 10.29 -9.83
C ILE A 35 -12.23 11.27 -11.01
N ALA A 36 -11.03 11.70 -11.42
CA ALA A 36 -10.88 12.61 -12.56
C ALA A 36 -11.44 12.01 -13.86
N THR A 37 -11.21 10.72 -14.08
CA THR A 37 -11.72 9.99 -15.25
C THR A 37 -13.25 9.89 -15.22
N VAL A 38 -13.83 9.58 -14.06
CA VAL A 38 -15.29 9.52 -13.87
C VAL A 38 -15.93 10.87 -14.15
N ILE A 39 -15.36 11.97 -13.62
CA ILE A 39 -15.84 13.33 -13.89
C ILE A 39 -15.77 13.65 -15.38
N LYS A 40 -14.66 13.30 -16.06
CA LYS A 40 -14.51 13.52 -17.50
C LYS A 40 -15.55 12.78 -18.33
N ILE A 41 -15.88 11.55 -17.95
CA ILE A 41 -16.88 10.73 -18.66
C ILE A 41 -18.30 11.24 -18.43
N LEU A 42 -18.65 11.58 -17.18
CA LEU A 42 -20.00 12.00 -16.81
C LEU A 42 -20.30 13.48 -17.10
N GLY A 43 -19.27 14.31 -17.17
CA GLY A 43 -19.36 15.73 -17.48
C GLY A 43 -19.14 16.08 -18.96
N SER A 44 -18.92 15.08 -19.80
CA SER A 44 -18.92 15.19 -21.27
C SER A 44 -20.32 14.92 -21.83
#